data_AF-B2T9X3-F1
#
_entry.id   AF-B2T9X3-F1
#
_cell.length_a   1.000
_cell.length_b   1.000
_cell.length_c   1.000
_cell.angle_alpha   90.00
_cell.angle_beta   90.00
_cell.angle_gamma   90.00
#
_symmetry.space_group_name_H-M   'P 1'
#
loop_
_entity.id
_entity.type
_entity.pdbx_description
1 polymer ?
#
loop_
_entity_poly.entity_id
_entity_poly.type
_entity_poly.pdbx_seq_one_letter_code
_entity_poly.pdbx_strand_id
1 'polypeptide(L)'
;MPNLTIGHPLNLDGTTMSASTDKQLFIGEGFEGPGVNLAHINVLVGPRNGPAGQAFATALATPSAGHAPFVVIARPGVPTKPLTLYVNKAQIGSDFHGNATWGASQAGIAKAVAESLENGTLPPEAENDWVVVSANWVNPSTDDLDAVFENNYRACKSAIVAAMKGLPHRDEVFAAARDVSNPFYTPKQR
;
A
#
# COMPACT_ATOMS: atom_id res chain seq x y z
N MET A 1 -22.74 -34.23 -29.92
CA MET A 1 -22.82 -33.55 -28.60
C MET A 1 -24.14 -33.97 -27.96
N PRO A 2 -24.13 -34.36 -26.69
CA PRO A 2 -24.05 -33.34 -25.65
C PRO A 2 -22.80 -33.43 -24.77
N ASN A 3 -22.35 -32.24 -24.39
CA ASN A 3 -21.30 -31.95 -23.43
C ASN A 3 -21.58 -32.63 -22.09
N LEU A 4 -20.59 -33.38 -21.56
CA LEU A 4 -20.46 -33.54 -20.12
C LEU A 4 -20.08 -32.18 -19.53
N THR A 5 -21.06 -31.51 -18.92
CA THR A 5 -20.79 -30.36 -18.06
C THR A 5 -20.19 -30.92 -16.77
N ILE A 6 -18.92 -30.64 -16.51
CA ILE A 6 -18.29 -30.91 -15.21
C ILE A 6 -18.96 -29.96 -14.21
N GLY A 7 -19.96 -30.47 -13.48
CA GLY A 7 -20.60 -29.73 -12.40
C GLY A 7 -19.59 -29.37 -11.32
N HIS A 8 -19.63 -28.14 -10.83
CA HIS A 8 -18.88 -27.74 -9.65
C HIS A 8 -19.34 -28.56 -8.43
N PRO A 9 -18.42 -28.97 -7.54
CA PRO A 9 -18.81 -29.65 -6.31
C PRO A 9 -19.71 -28.75 -5.46
N LEU A 10 -20.81 -29.32 -4.99
CA LEU A 10 -21.77 -28.67 -4.09
C LEU A 10 -21.33 -28.87 -2.63
N ASN A 11 -21.68 -27.92 -1.77
CA ASN A 11 -21.65 -28.13 -0.33
C ASN A 11 -22.66 -29.22 0.08
N LEU A 12 -22.49 -29.78 1.29
CA LEU A 12 -23.41 -30.79 1.86
C LEU A 12 -24.87 -30.31 1.97
N ASP A 13 -25.13 -29.01 1.83
CA ASP A 13 -26.47 -28.38 1.84
C ASP A 13 -27.02 -28.05 0.44
N GLY A 14 -26.35 -28.45 -0.64
CA GLY A 14 -26.81 -28.22 -2.02
C GLY A 14 -26.61 -26.80 -2.53
N THR A 15 -25.92 -25.92 -1.80
CA THR A 15 -25.48 -24.63 -2.32
C THR A 15 -24.25 -24.79 -3.21
N THR A 16 -24.17 -24.02 -4.30
CA THR A 16 -22.91 -23.85 -5.04
C THR A 16 -21.87 -23.34 -4.05
N MET A 17 -20.72 -24.00 -3.94
CA MET A 17 -19.56 -23.41 -3.27
C MET A 17 -19.39 -22.00 -3.85
N SER A 18 -19.67 -20.98 -3.04
CA SER A 18 -19.13 -19.65 -3.29
C SER A 18 -17.64 -19.90 -3.46
N ALA A 19 -17.09 -19.55 -4.63
CA ALA A 19 -15.65 -19.52 -4.78
C ALA A 19 -15.16 -18.64 -3.63
N SER A 20 -14.59 -19.22 -2.59
CA SER A 20 -13.74 -18.47 -1.68
C SER A 20 -12.59 -18.04 -2.56
N THR A 21 -12.75 -16.87 -3.17
CA THR A 21 -11.63 -16.19 -3.79
C THR A 21 -10.76 -15.80 -2.64
N ASP A 22 -9.85 -16.69 -2.24
CA ASP A 22 -8.72 -16.39 -1.38
C ASP A 22 -7.96 -15.28 -2.09
N LYS A 23 -8.36 -14.03 -1.85
CA LYS A 23 -7.65 -12.88 -2.39
C LYS A 23 -6.29 -12.89 -1.71
N GLN A 24 -5.26 -13.23 -2.47
CA GLN A 24 -3.88 -13.29 -1.98
C GLN A 24 -3.14 -11.96 -2.13
N LEU A 25 -3.79 -10.94 -2.68
CA LEU A 25 -3.23 -9.61 -2.87
C LEU A 25 -4.31 -8.56 -2.63
N PHE A 26 -4.02 -7.64 -1.72
CA PHE A 26 -4.83 -6.47 -1.42
C PHE A 26 -4.05 -5.23 -1.84
N ILE A 27 -4.73 -4.31 -2.52
CA ILE A 27 -4.11 -3.11 -3.09
C ILE A 27 -4.87 -1.91 -2.57
N GLY A 28 -4.14 -0.94 -2.04
CA GLY A 28 -4.71 0.30 -1.54
C GLY A 28 -3.88 1.50 -1.90
N GLU A 29 -4.53 2.65 -1.85
CA GLU A 29 -3.94 3.95 -2.14
C GLU A 29 -4.31 4.91 -1.02
N GLY A 30 -3.40 5.84 -0.72
CA GLY A 30 -3.65 6.92 0.21
C GLY A 30 -2.90 8.18 -0.23
N PHE A 31 -3.61 9.30 -0.15
CA PHE A 31 -3.14 10.63 -0.53
C PHE A 31 -3.47 11.61 0.59
N GLU A 32 -2.46 12.23 1.21
CA GLU A 32 -2.67 13.12 2.36
C GLU A 32 -1.78 14.35 2.33
N GLY A 33 -2.34 15.47 2.78
CA GLY A 33 -1.65 16.74 2.91
C GLY A 33 -1.54 17.56 1.61
N PRO A 34 -1.23 18.86 1.72
CA PRO A 34 -1.07 19.74 0.57
C PRO A 34 0.40 19.97 0.19
N GLY A 35 0.60 20.53 -1.01
CA GLY A 35 1.88 21.15 -1.41
C GLY A 35 3.06 20.17 -1.47
N VAL A 36 4.25 20.66 -1.09
CA VAL A 36 5.49 19.88 -1.19
C VAL A 36 5.63 18.82 -0.09
N ASN A 37 4.84 18.89 0.97
CA ASN A 37 4.91 17.94 2.09
C ASN A 37 3.83 16.85 2.02
N LEU A 38 3.04 16.81 0.93
CA LEU A 38 2.03 15.77 0.72
C LEU A 38 2.66 14.38 0.62
N ALA A 39 1.88 13.37 1.00
CA ALA A 39 2.22 11.96 0.85
C ALA A 39 1.30 11.32 -0.19
N HIS A 40 1.87 10.47 -1.04
CA HIS A 40 1.10 9.60 -1.95
C HIS A 40 1.68 8.18 -1.93
N ILE A 41 0.89 7.28 -1.35
CA ILE A 41 1.31 5.92 -0.98
C ILE A 41 0.43 4.92 -1.71
N ASN A 42 1.07 3.91 -2.30
CA ASN A 42 0.37 2.70 -2.73
C ASN A 42 0.91 1.52 -1.93
N VAL A 43 0.01 0.67 -1.45
CA VAL A 43 0.38 -0.55 -0.72
C VAL A 43 -0.05 -1.78 -1.50
N LEU A 44 0.85 -2.76 -1.54
CA LEU A 44 0.54 -4.16 -1.81
C LEU A 44 0.62 -4.90 -0.47
N VAL A 45 -0.47 -5.51 -0.04
CA VAL A 45 -0.56 -6.22 1.24
C VAL A 45 -1.01 -7.66 0.96
N GLY A 46 -0.39 -8.64 1.61
CA GLY A 46 -0.87 -10.02 1.53
C GLY A 46 0.14 -11.07 1.96
N PRO A 47 -0.22 -12.36 1.85
CA PRO A 47 0.62 -13.48 2.23
C PRO A 47 2.01 -13.49 1.56
N ARG A 48 3.02 -13.91 2.32
CA ARG A 48 4.42 -14.09 1.88
C ARG A 48 4.59 -15.10 0.76
N ASN A 49 3.73 -16.11 0.71
CA ASN A 49 3.73 -17.12 -0.36
C ASN A 49 2.91 -16.69 -1.59
N GLY A 50 2.33 -15.48 -1.57
CA GLY A 50 1.55 -14.91 -2.66
C GLY A 50 2.28 -13.82 -3.44
N PRO A 51 1.55 -13.10 -4.33
CA PRO A 51 2.11 -12.07 -5.19
C PRO A 51 2.84 -10.94 -4.42
N ALA A 52 2.34 -10.56 -3.23
CA ALA A 52 2.98 -9.54 -2.41
C ALA A 52 4.38 -9.97 -1.93
N GLY A 53 4.53 -11.23 -1.51
CA GLY A 53 5.82 -11.81 -1.12
C GLY A 53 6.81 -11.91 -2.28
N GLN A 54 6.34 -12.29 -3.47
CA GLN A 54 7.17 -12.30 -4.67
C GLN A 54 7.66 -10.89 -5.02
N ALA A 55 6.78 -9.90 -5.03
CA ALA A 55 7.13 -8.51 -5.30
C ALA A 55 8.14 -7.97 -4.27
N PHE A 56 7.93 -8.26 -2.99
CA PHE A 56 8.84 -7.90 -1.90
C PHE A 56 10.24 -8.47 -2.14
N ALA A 57 10.34 -9.79 -2.36
CA ALA A 57 11.61 -10.49 -2.50
C ALA A 57 12.39 -10.02 -3.72
N THR A 58 11.70 -9.89 -4.86
CA THR A 58 12.33 -9.40 -6.09
C THR A 58 12.81 -7.97 -5.93
N ALA A 59 11.96 -7.04 -5.49
CA ALA A 59 12.33 -5.63 -5.38
C ALA A 59 13.50 -5.40 -4.41
N LEU A 60 13.52 -6.10 -3.26
CA LEU A 60 14.62 -6.01 -2.31
C LEU A 60 15.95 -6.57 -2.88
N ALA A 61 15.88 -7.61 -3.70
CA ALA A 61 17.06 -8.25 -4.29
C ALA A 61 17.60 -7.52 -5.54
N THR A 62 16.82 -6.61 -6.14
CA THR A 62 17.18 -5.93 -7.40
C THR A 62 17.09 -4.40 -7.29
N PRO A 63 17.92 -3.75 -6.44
CA PRO A 63 17.96 -2.29 -6.37
C PRO A 63 18.47 -1.70 -7.69
N SER A 64 17.99 -0.51 -8.04
CA SER A 64 18.41 0.23 -9.23
C SER A 64 18.91 1.62 -8.85
N ALA A 65 19.68 2.25 -9.74
CA ALA A 65 20.22 3.58 -9.47
C ALA A 65 19.09 4.58 -9.15
N GLY A 66 19.21 5.26 -8.01
CA GLY A 66 18.21 6.21 -7.53
C GLY A 66 16.97 5.61 -6.86
N HIS A 67 16.76 4.29 -6.96
CA HIS A 67 15.59 3.59 -6.41
C HIS A 67 16.05 2.31 -5.71
N ALA A 68 16.40 2.45 -4.44
CA ALA A 68 16.90 1.38 -3.59
C ALA A 68 15.85 1.05 -2.50
N PRO A 69 15.08 -0.03 -2.67
CA PRO A 69 14.12 -0.45 -1.66
C PRO A 69 14.79 -0.85 -0.35
N PHE A 70 14.10 -0.64 0.77
CA PHE A 70 14.61 -0.97 2.10
C PHE A 70 13.51 -1.42 3.04
N VAL A 71 13.87 -2.20 4.07
CA VAL A 71 12.90 -2.66 5.08
C VAL A 71 12.60 -1.52 6.05
N VAL A 72 11.31 -1.25 6.25
CA VAL A 72 10.82 -0.25 7.21
C VAL A 72 11.10 -0.73 8.63
N ILE A 73 11.73 0.15 9.41
CA ILE A 73 11.99 -0.03 10.83
C ILE A 73 11.26 1.02 11.66
N ALA A 74 10.74 0.61 12.83
CA ALA A 74 10.19 1.54 13.82
C ALA A 74 11.32 2.27 14.58
N ARG A 75 12.45 1.58 14.76
CA ARG A 75 13.72 2.10 15.27
C ARG A 75 14.85 1.16 14.87
N PRO A 76 16.14 1.55 14.96
CA PRO A 76 17.26 0.68 14.62
C PRO A 76 17.16 -0.71 15.27
N GLY A 77 17.22 -1.76 14.45
CA GLY A 77 17.11 -3.16 14.90
C GLY A 77 15.68 -3.67 15.12
N VAL A 78 14.64 -2.85 14.91
CA VAL A 78 13.24 -3.25 15.10
C VAL A 78 12.43 -2.99 13.82
N PRO A 79 12.37 -3.97 12.90
CA PRO A 79 11.51 -3.89 11.71
C PRO A 79 10.03 -3.98 12.08
N THR A 80 9.16 -3.44 11.23
CA THR A 80 7.71 -3.56 11.42
C THR A 80 7.24 -5.01 11.27
N LYS A 81 6.09 -5.32 11.85
CA LYS A 81 5.29 -6.52 11.56
C LYS A 81 3.92 -6.09 11.04
N PRO A 82 3.42 -6.63 9.89
CA PRO A 82 4.18 -7.38 8.87
C PRO A 82 5.45 -6.66 8.41
N LEU A 83 6.41 -7.44 7.87
CA LEU A 83 7.59 -6.83 7.24
C LEU A 83 7.12 -5.94 6.09
N THR A 84 7.58 -4.70 6.11
CA THR A 84 7.20 -3.70 5.13
C THR A 84 8.43 -3.29 4.32
N LEU A 85 8.34 -3.38 3.00
CA LEU A 85 9.34 -2.86 2.08
C LEU A 85 8.92 -1.44 1.66
N TYR A 86 9.81 -0.48 1.83
CA TYR A 86 9.66 0.85 1.27
C TYR A 86 10.29 0.89 -0.12
N VAL A 87 9.55 1.37 -1.10
CA VAL A 87 10.01 1.63 -2.47
C VAL A 87 9.79 3.11 -2.77
N ASN A 88 10.87 3.89 -2.87
CA ASN A 88 10.77 5.31 -3.19
C ASN A 88 10.29 5.50 -4.64
N LYS A 89 9.43 6.50 -4.87
CA LYS A 89 8.97 6.91 -6.21
C LYS A 89 9.79 8.06 -6.82
N ALA A 90 10.60 8.73 -5.99
CA ALA A 90 11.47 9.82 -6.40
C ALA A 90 12.92 9.49 -6.05
N GLN A 91 13.84 9.78 -6.95
CA GLN A 91 15.27 9.70 -6.65
C GLN A 91 15.62 10.70 -5.55
N ILE A 92 16.41 10.25 -4.57
CA ILE A 92 16.90 11.12 -3.49
C ILE A 92 17.83 12.18 -4.09
N GLY A 93 17.52 13.45 -3.86
CA GLY A 93 18.17 14.59 -4.52
C GLY A 93 18.92 15.54 -3.59
N SER A 94 18.72 15.41 -2.27
CA SER A 94 19.38 16.23 -1.24
C SER A 94 19.36 15.50 0.10
N ASP A 95 20.18 15.95 1.05
CA ASP A 95 20.20 15.40 2.41
C ASP A 95 18.85 15.59 3.11
N PHE A 96 18.17 16.72 2.90
CA PHE A 96 16.84 16.96 3.47
C PHE A 96 15.80 16.00 2.90
N HIS A 97 15.78 15.81 1.57
CA HIS A 97 14.90 14.82 0.94
C HIS A 97 15.23 13.39 1.41
N GLY A 98 16.52 13.10 1.66
CA GLY A 98 16.96 11.88 2.32
C GLY A 98 16.34 11.73 3.71
N ASN A 99 16.51 12.71 4.59
CA ASN A 99 15.93 12.69 5.94
C ASN A 99 14.40 12.58 5.93
N ALA A 100 13.74 13.20 4.96
CA ALA A 100 12.31 13.06 4.75
C ALA A 100 11.92 11.62 4.34
N THR A 101 12.69 10.98 3.46
CA THR A 101 12.41 9.62 2.97
C THR A 101 12.79 8.54 3.97
N TRP A 102 14.05 8.49 4.39
CA TRP A 102 14.59 7.46 5.28
C TRP A 102 14.27 7.71 6.76
N GLY A 103 13.84 8.92 7.13
CA GLY A 103 13.47 9.29 8.49
C GLY A 103 11.97 9.45 8.66
N ALA A 104 11.46 10.63 8.32
CA ALA A 104 10.09 11.05 8.62
C ALA A 104 9.02 10.15 7.98
N SER A 105 9.14 9.90 6.67
CA SER A 105 8.20 9.05 5.93
C SER A 105 8.24 7.60 6.42
N GLN A 106 9.45 7.03 6.57
CA GLN A 106 9.63 5.69 7.14
C GLN A 106 8.96 5.57 8.52
N ALA A 107 9.16 6.54 9.42
CA ALA A 107 8.56 6.51 10.75
C ALA A 107 7.03 6.57 10.70
N GLY A 108 6.46 7.39 9.80
CA GLY A 108 5.02 7.47 9.59
C GLY A 108 4.42 6.13 9.11
N ILE A 109 5.06 5.51 8.12
CA ILE A 109 4.67 4.18 7.61
C ILE A 109 4.82 3.11 8.70
N ALA A 110 5.91 3.13 9.46
CA ALA A 110 6.15 2.17 10.54
C ALA A 110 5.03 2.20 11.59
N LYS A 111 4.63 3.42 12.00
CA LYS A 111 3.52 3.63 12.91
C LYS A 111 2.20 3.14 12.33
N ALA A 112 1.89 3.49 11.08
CA ALA A 112 0.64 3.08 10.42
C ALA A 112 0.50 1.56 10.31
N VAL A 113 1.57 0.85 9.93
CA VAL A 113 1.59 -0.62 9.83
C VAL A 113 1.41 -1.26 11.20
N ALA A 114 2.18 -0.80 12.20
CA ALA A 114 2.11 -1.35 13.56
C ALA A 114 0.72 -1.16 14.18
N GLU A 115 0.14 0.05 14.09
CA GLU A 115 -1.21 0.31 14.58
C GLU A 115 -2.27 -0.48 13.80
N SER A 116 -2.09 -0.69 12.49
CA SER A 116 -3.05 -1.47 11.70
C SER A 116 -3.07 -2.94 12.11
N LEU A 117 -1.95 -3.50 12.55
CA LEU A 117 -1.90 -4.83 13.15
C LEU A 117 -2.50 -4.82 14.56
N GLU A 118 -2.13 -3.84 15.39
CA GLU A 118 -2.61 -3.72 16.78
C GLU A 118 -4.14 -3.56 16.86
N ASN A 119 -4.74 -2.76 15.97
CA ASN A 119 -6.17 -2.49 15.96
C ASN A 119 -7.01 -3.48 15.14
N GLY A 120 -6.38 -4.49 14.54
CA GLY A 120 -7.06 -5.53 13.75
C GLY A 120 -7.51 -5.11 12.35
N THR A 121 -7.05 -3.97 11.82
CA THR A 121 -7.24 -3.64 10.39
C THR A 121 -6.51 -4.66 9.52
N LEU A 122 -5.28 -5.00 9.88
CA LEU A 122 -4.59 -6.19 9.39
C LEU A 122 -4.96 -7.38 10.26
N PRO A 123 -5.19 -8.56 9.68
CA PRO A 123 -5.58 -9.72 10.46
C PRO A 123 -4.38 -10.28 11.24
N PRO A 124 -4.58 -11.04 12.33
CA PRO A 124 -3.49 -11.51 13.20
C PRO A 124 -2.38 -12.29 12.49
N GLU A 125 -2.73 -13.11 11.50
CA GLU A 125 -1.76 -13.86 10.68
C GLU A 125 -0.78 -12.94 9.92
N ALA A 126 -1.14 -11.68 9.71
CA ALA A 126 -0.26 -10.72 9.06
C ALA A 126 1.03 -10.46 9.86
N GLU A 127 1.03 -10.69 11.18
CA GLU A 127 2.22 -10.51 12.03
C GLU A 127 3.45 -11.22 11.44
N ASN A 128 3.29 -12.46 11.01
CA ASN A 128 4.40 -13.29 10.55
C ASN A 128 4.25 -13.80 9.12
N ASP A 129 3.02 -13.98 8.64
CA ASP A 129 2.80 -14.65 7.35
C ASP A 129 2.55 -13.70 6.19
N TRP A 130 2.37 -12.40 6.46
CA TRP A 130 2.16 -11.39 5.42
C TRP A 130 3.35 -10.44 5.28
N VAL A 131 3.35 -9.72 4.17
CA VAL A 131 4.24 -8.59 3.89
C VAL A 131 3.45 -7.40 3.36
N VAL A 132 4.06 -6.23 3.46
CA VAL A 132 3.61 -5.01 2.82
C VAL A 132 4.70 -4.50 1.88
N VAL A 133 4.34 -4.08 0.67
CA VAL A 133 5.19 -3.27 -0.19
C VAL A 133 4.56 -1.89 -0.30
N SER A 134 5.24 -0.88 0.23
CA SER A 134 4.82 0.53 0.21
C SER A 134 5.60 1.27 -0.87
N ALA A 135 4.93 1.64 -1.96
CA ALA A 135 5.47 2.53 -2.98
C ALA A 135 5.14 3.98 -2.61
N ASN A 136 6.15 4.75 -2.24
CA ASN A 136 5.97 6.00 -1.53
C ASN A 136 6.53 7.21 -2.29
N TRP A 137 5.71 8.25 -2.44
CA TRP A 137 6.12 9.55 -2.96
C TRP A 137 6.40 10.51 -1.81
N VAL A 138 7.62 11.04 -1.79
CA VAL A 138 8.02 12.24 -1.04
C VAL A 138 8.52 13.22 -2.09
N ASN A 139 8.05 14.47 -2.05
CA ASN A 139 8.50 15.47 -2.99
C ASN A 139 9.98 15.83 -2.71
N PRO A 140 10.88 15.87 -3.72
CA PRO A 140 12.25 16.33 -3.52
C PRO A 140 12.38 17.74 -2.94
N SER A 141 11.36 18.59 -3.12
CA SER A 141 11.28 19.95 -2.59
C SER A 141 10.55 20.06 -1.26
N THR A 142 10.31 18.94 -0.55
CA THR A 142 9.76 18.96 0.81
C THR A 142 10.63 19.81 1.74
N ASP A 143 9.99 20.52 2.66
CA ASP A 143 10.64 21.48 3.56
C ASP A 143 10.25 21.32 5.03
N ASP A 144 9.38 20.36 5.37
CA ASP A 144 8.91 20.11 6.73
C ASP A 144 8.83 18.60 7.03
N LEU A 145 9.74 18.13 7.90
CA LEU A 145 9.82 16.71 8.28
C LEU A 145 8.63 16.26 9.13
N ASP A 146 8.08 17.12 9.98
CA ASP A 146 6.94 16.76 10.82
C ASP A 146 5.67 16.63 9.97
N ALA A 147 5.50 17.53 9.00
CA ALA A 147 4.43 17.41 8.01
C ALA A 147 4.57 16.13 7.16
N VAL A 148 5.80 15.80 6.72
CA VAL A 148 6.07 14.54 6.00
C VAL A 148 5.71 13.33 6.86
N PHE A 149 6.10 13.30 8.13
CA PHE A 149 5.76 12.21 9.05
C PHE A 149 4.24 12.04 9.16
N GLU A 150 3.51 13.11 9.49
CA GLU A 150 2.07 13.06 9.72
C GLU A 150 1.29 12.70 8.46
N ASN A 151 1.70 13.21 7.29
CA ASN A 151 1.03 12.91 6.03
C ASN A 151 1.30 11.46 5.60
N ASN A 152 2.53 10.96 5.74
CA ASN A 152 2.83 9.56 5.39
C ASN A 152 2.18 8.58 6.37
N TYR A 153 2.08 8.91 7.66
CA TYR A 153 1.31 8.14 8.64
C TYR A 153 -0.17 8.02 8.23
N ARG A 154 -0.83 9.15 7.97
CA ARG A 154 -2.24 9.17 7.57
C ARG A 154 -2.47 8.48 6.23
N ALA A 155 -1.65 8.77 5.23
CA ALA A 155 -1.79 8.17 3.90
C ALA A 155 -1.58 6.66 3.94
N CYS A 156 -0.60 6.17 4.71
CA CYS A 156 -0.36 4.73 4.83
C CYS A 156 -1.52 4.03 5.54
N LYS A 157 -2.05 4.63 6.61
CA LYS A 157 -3.23 4.11 7.32
C LYS A 157 -4.46 4.05 6.41
N SER A 158 -4.73 5.11 5.66
CA SER A 158 -5.81 5.15 4.66
C SER A 158 -5.60 4.10 3.57
N ALA A 159 -4.37 3.94 3.07
CA ALA A 159 -4.03 2.95 2.04
C ALA A 159 -4.24 1.51 2.54
N ILE A 160 -3.82 1.18 3.76
CA ILE A 160 -4.05 -0.15 4.35
C ILE A 160 -5.55 -0.38 4.54
N VAL A 161 -6.29 0.58 5.09
CA VAL A 161 -7.75 0.46 5.23
C VAL A 161 -8.42 0.25 3.87
N ALA A 162 -8.02 1.01 2.85
CA ALA A 162 -8.55 0.86 1.50
C ALA A 162 -8.25 -0.52 0.91
N ALA A 163 -7.03 -1.02 1.09
CA ALA A 163 -6.64 -2.36 0.66
C ALA A 163 -7.50 -3.44 1.31
N MET A 164 -7.65 -3.38 2.63
CA MET A 164 -8.38 -4.40 3.40
C MET A 164 -9.89 -4.35 3.18
N LYS A 165 -10.45 -3.16 2.87
CA LYS A 165 -11.89 -2.97 2.61
C LYS A 165 -12.25 -3.02 1.12
N GLY A 166 -11.28 -3.09 0.21
CA GLY A 166 -11.52 -3.04 -1.23
C GLY A 166 -12.13 -1.72 -1.70
N LEU A 167 -11.60 -0.61 -1.19
CA LEU A 167 -12.01 0.75 -1.56
C LEU A 167 -11.13 1.31 -2.70
N PRO A 168 -11.64 2.30 -3.48
CA PRO A 168 -13.00 2.83 -3.46
C PRO A 168 -14.03 1.87 -4.05
N HIS A 169 -15.31 2.10 -3.75
CA HIS A 169 -16.38 1.35 -4.41
C HIS A 169 -16.65 1.90 -5.82
N ARG A 170 -17.21 1.05 -6.69
CA ARG A 170 -17.49 1.37 -8.10
C ARG A 170 -18.25 2.69 -8.28
N ASP A 171 -19.24 2.95 -7.43
CA ASP A 171 -20.11 4.11 -7.58
C ASP A 171 -19.36 5.43 -7.27
N GLU A 172 -18.40 5.39 -6.34
CA GLU A 172 -17.49 6.53 -6.07
C GLU A 172 -16.57 6.79 -7.27
N VAL A 173 -16.00 5.72 -7.85
CA VAL A 173 -15.18 5.83 -9.07
C VAL A 173 -15.98 6.43 -10.23
N PHE A 174 -17.23 6.00 -10.41
CA PHE A 174 -18.10 6.52 -11.47
C PHE A 174 -18.53 7.96 -11.23
N ALA A 175 -18.71 8.37 -9.98
CA ALA A 175 -18.98 9.76 -9.64
C ALA A 175 -17.76 10.64 -9.95
N ALA A 176 -16.57 10.24 -9.48
CA ALA A 176 -15.31 10.95 -9.75
C ALA A 176 -15.00 11.04 -11.25
N ALA A 177 -15.32 10.00 -12.03
CA ALA A 177 -15.09 9.99 -13.48
C ALA A 177 -15.93 11.04 -14.25
N ARG A 178 -17.02 11.55 -13.66
CA ARG A 178 -17.85 12.62 -14.28
C ARG A 178 -17.22 13.99 -14.15
N ASP A 179 -16.39 14.20 -13.13
CA ASP A 179 -15.64 15.44 -12.87
C ASP A 179 -14.20 15.10 -12.51
N VAL A 180 -13.52 14.44 -13.46
CA VAL A 180 -12.18 13.92 -13.20
C VAL A 180 -11.19 15.06 -13.05
N SER A 181 -10.47 15.08 -11.94
CA SER A 181 -9.39 16.01 -11.68
C SER A 181 -8.21 15.28 -11.05
N ASN A 182 -7.03 15.85 -11.19
CA ASN A 182 -5.81 15.38 -10.57
C ASN A 182 -4.99 16.61 -10.15
N PRO A 183 -4.15 16.53 -9.09
CA PRO A 183 -3.28 17.63 -8.68
C PRO A 183 -2.44 18.26 -9.80
N PHE A 184 -2.18 17.52 -10.88
CA PHE A 184 -1.38 18.00 -12.02
C PHE A 184 -2.19 18.36 -13.27
N TYR A 185 -3.50 18.04 -13.32
CA TYR A 185 -4.31 18.26 -14.51
C TYR A 185 -5.81 18.23 -14.20
N THR A 186 -6.55 19.19 -14.74
CA THR A 186 -8.02 19.16 -14.80
C THR A 186 -8.45 19.37 -16.25
N PRO A 187 -9.22 18.45 -16.86
CA PRO A 187 -9.74 18.63 -18.21
C PRO A 187 -10.63 19.87 -18.31
N LYS A 188 -10.62 20.53 -19.46
CA LYS A 188 -11.63 21.57 -19.75
C LYS A 188 -13.02 20.91 -19.83
N GLN A 189 -14.02 21.55 -19.23
CA GLN A 189 -15.41 21.13 -19.38
C GLN A 189 -15.80 21.14 -20.87
N ARG A 190 -16.47 20.07 -21.32
CA ARG A 190 -16.98 19.94 -22.70
C ARG A 190 -18.34 20.57 -22.83
#